data_AF-A0A3D6EG93-F1
#
_entry.id   AF-A0A3D6EG93-F1
#
_cell.length_a   1.000
_cell.length_b   1.000
_cell.length_c   1.000
_cell.angle_alpha   90.00
_cell.angle_beta   90.00
_cell.angle_gamma   90.00
#
_symmetry.space_group_name_H-M   'P 1'
#
loop_
_entity.id
_entity.type
_entity.pdbx_description
1 polymer ?
#
loop_
_entity_poly.entity_id
_entity_poly.type
_entity_poly.pdbx_seq_one_letter_code
_entity_poly.pdbx_strand_id
1 'polypeptide(L)'
;PLYDWFIQTLGIYPSHQYEFARLNLTYTLMSKRKLLELVQKGIVAGWDDPRMPTLCGVRRRGYTPDALKMFCDKIGVSKRDQLMDIQLLEWCVRQDLNARSNRYMV
;
A
#
# COMPACT_ATOMS: atom_id res chain seq x y z
N PRO A 1 -0.50 14.76 -22.74
CA PRO A 1 -0.12 15.91 -23.60
C PRO A 1 1.37 16.23 -23.55
N LEU A 2 1.96 16.51 -22.38
CA LEU A 2 3.39 16.81 -22.29
C LEU A 2 4.27 15.58 -22.55
N TYR A 3 3.88 14.42 -22.00
CA TYR A 3 4.57 13.15 -22.24
C TYR A 3 4.62 12.80 -23.74
N ASP A 4 3.48 12.90 -24.42
CA ASP A 4 3.36 12.61 -25.85
C ASP A 4 4.20 13.58 -26.71
N TRP A 5 4.28 14.86 -26.31
CA TRP A 5 5.08 15.86 -26.99
C TRP A 5 6.59 15.53 -26.95
N PHE A 6 7.11 15.09 -25.80
CA PHE A 6 8.51 14.67 -25.69
C PHE A 6 8.81 13.47 -26.60
N ILE A 7 7.90 12.50 -26.67
CA ILE A 7 8.06 11.32 -27.53
C ILE A 7 8.16 11.73 -29.00
N GLN A 8 7.23 12.58 -29.45
CA GLN A 8 7.18 13.06 -30.84
C GLN A 8 8.41 13.90 -31.19
N THR A 9 8.83 14.79 -30.29
CA THR A 9 9.93 15.72 -30.54
C THR A 9 11.28 15.02 -30.57
N LEU A 10 11.48 14.02 -29.70
CA LEU A 10 12.74 13.28 -29.61
C LEU A 10 12.80 12.09 -30.58
N GLY A 11 11.70 11.75 -31.27
CA GLY A 11 11.63 10.62 -32.19
C GLY A 11 11.90 9.27 -31.53
N ILE A 12 11.58 9.14 -30.24
CA ILE A 12 11.80 7.92 -29.46
C ILE A 12 10.66 6.92 -29.64
N TYR A 13 10.85 5.70 -29.10
CA TYR A 13 9.82 4.66 -29.11
C TYR A 13 8.48 5.22 -28.59
N PRO A 14 7.36 4.98 -29.31
CA PRO A 14 6.05 5.53 -28.97
C PRO A 14 5.43 4.80 -27.78
N SER A 15 5.97 5.05 -26.58
CA SER A 15 5.39 4.56 -25.34
C SER A 15 4.10 5.31 -25.01
N HIS A 16 3.18 4.62 -24.34
CA HIS A 16 1.91 5.20 -23.89
C HIS A 16 1.88 5.30 -22.37
N GLN A 17 1.40 6.44 -21.86
CA GLN A 17 1.14 6.64 -20.44
C GLN A 17 -0.29 6.21 -20.11
N TYR A 18 -0.42 5.22 -19.22
CA TYR A 18 -1.70 4.81 -18.66
C TYR A 18 -1.74 5.15 -17.19
N GLU A 19 -2.74 5.96 -16.82
CA GLU A 19 -2.93 6.40 -15.45
C GLU A 19 -4.06 5.62 -14.79
N PHE A 20 -3.85 5.31 -13.51
CA PHE A 20 -4.84 4.71 -12.63
C PHE A 20 -4.85 5.47 -11.31
N ALA A 21 -5.98 5.38 -10.61
CA ALA A 21 -6.21 6.05 -9.37
C ALA A 21 -5.26 5.57 -8.27
N ARG A 22 -4.94 6.46 -7.34
CA ARG A 22 -4.07 6.11 -6.22
C ARG A 22 -4.85 5.33 -5.17
N LEU A 23 -4.15 4.40 -4.52
CA LEU A 23 -4.68 3.71 -3.35
C LEU A 23 -4.57 4.63 -2.12
N ASN A 24 -5.73 5.02 -1.57
CA ASN A 24 -5.81 5.72 -0.29
C ASN A 24 -6.55 4.84 0.72
N LEU A 25 -6.01 4.69 1.92
CA LEU A 25 -6.60 3.87 2.98
C LEU A 25 -7.17 4.74 4.11
N THR A 26 -8.35 4.40 4.62
CA THR A 26 -8.91 4.99 5.84
C THR A 26 -7.97 4.76 7.03
N TYR A 27 -8.00 5.67 8.00
CA TYR A 27 -7.21 5.58 9.24
C TYR A 27 -5.68 5.47 9.06
N THR A 28 -5.15 5.77 7.87
CA THR A 28 -3.70 5.74 7.61
C THR A 28 -3.18 7.10 7.19
N LEU A 29 -1.92 7.37 7.54
CA LEU A 29 -1.19 8.56 7.11
C LEU A 29 -0.12 8.15 6.09
N MET A 30 -0.27 8.59 4.84
CA MET A 30 0.68 8.26 3.77
C MET A 30 1.79 9.32 3.58
N SER A 31 1.65 10.50 4.18
CA SER A 31 2.62 11.59 4.00
C SER A 31 3.91 11.32 4.75
N LYS A 32 5.03 11.22 4.02
CA LYS A 32 6.38 11.07 4.59
C LYS A 32 6.68 12.11 5.69
N ARG A 33 6.28 13.37 5.49
CA ARG A 33 6.50 14.45 6.47
C ARG A 33 5.78 14.16 7.79
N LYS A 34 4.52 13.75 7.74
CA LYS A 34 3.73 13.41 8.92
C LYS A 34 4.26 12.16 9.62
N LEU A 35 4.67 11.16 8.85
CA LEU A 35 5.28 9.94 9.40
C LEU A 35 6.63 10.22 10.09
N LEU A 36 7.45 11.11 9.51
CA LEU A 36 8.70 11.54 10.13
C LEU A 36 8.46 12.25 11.47
N GLU A 37 7.42 13.07 11.56
CA GLU A 37 7.02 13.74 12.81
C GLU A 37 6.68 12.72 13.92
N LEU A 38 6.00 11.61 13.59
CA LEU A 38 5.70 10.54 14.55
C LEU A 38 6.97 9.87 15.08
N VAL A 39 7.95 9.64 14.20
CA VAL A 39 9.24 9.05 14.56
C VAL A 39 10.03 10.02 15.45
N GLN A 40 10.10 11.29 15.07
CA GLN A 40 10.82 12.32 15.85
C GLN A 40 10.23 12.57 17.22
N LYS A 41 8.90 12.49 17.35
CA LYS A 41 8.18 12.60 18.63
C LYS A 41 8.26 11.32 19.48
N GLY A 42 8.88 10.24 18.98
CA GLY A 42 8.99 8.97 19.68
C GLY A 42 7.66 8.23 19.89
N ILE A 43 6.60 8.60 19.14
CA ILE A 43 5.27 7.94 19.22
C ILE A 43 5.38 6.52 18.63
N VAL A 44 6.24 6.36 17.63
CA VAL A 44 6.60 5.09 17.00
C VAL A 44 8.09 4.81 17.18
N ALA A 45 8.46 3.54 17.26
CA ALA A 45 9.85 3.13 17.45
C ALA A 45 10.75 3.44 16.24
N GLY A 46 10.15 3.56 15.05
CA GLY A 46 10.88 3.80 13.81
C GLY A 46 9.99 3.61 12.57
N TRP A 47 10.63 3.55 11.40
CA TRP A 47 9.93 3.37 10.12
C TRP A 47 9.37 1.96 9.92
N ASP A 48 9.91 0.98 10.64
CA ASP A 48 9.51 -0.41 10.62
C ASP A 48 8.57 -0.78 11.77
N ASP A 49 8.12 0.20 12.58
CA ASP A 49 7.15 -0.03 13.66
C ASP A 49 5.87 -0.66 13.06
N PRO A 50 5.29 -1.72 13.67
CA PRO A 50 4.08 -2.39 13.16
C PRO A 50 2.86 -1.47 12.96
N ARG A 51 2.83 -0.31 13.61
CA ARG A 51 1.76 0.69 13.47
C ARG A 51 1.95 1.60 12.24
N MET A 52 3.12 1.56 11.62
CA MET A 52 3.43 2.36 10.43
C MET A 52 2.82 1.71 9.18
N PRO A 53 2.23 2.50 8.28
CA PRO A 53 1.64 2.00 7.02
C PRO A 53 2.71 1.70 5.95
N THR A 54 3.98 1.61 6.33
CA THR A 54 5.10 1.30 5.43
C THR A 54 5.14 -0.20 5.14
N LEU A 55 5.69 -0.57 3.97
CA LEU A 55 5.88 -1.99 3.63
C LEU A 55 6.75 -2.72 4.66
N CYS A 56 7.77 -2.05 5.23
CA CYS A 56 8.57 -2.61 6.30
C CYS A 56 7.78 -2.77 7.61
N GLY A 57 6.95 -1.80 7.98
CA GLY A 57 6.08 -1.84 9.16
C GLY A 57 5.06 -2.96 9.09
N VAL A 58 4.32 -3.07 7.98
CA VAL A 58 3.33 -4.15 7.80
C VAL A 58 3.98 -5.54 7.72
N ARG A 59 5.19 -5.63 7.13
CA ARG A 59 5.96 -6.88 7.16
C ARG A 59 6.35 -7.27 8.58
N ARG A 60 6.81 -6.32 9.41
CA ARG A 60 7.12 -6.57 10.83
C ARG A 60 5.87 -6.88 11.65
N ARG A 61 4.72 -6.32 11.30
CA ARG A 61 3.40 -6.65 11.89
C ARG A 61 2.99 -8.11 11.63
N GLY A 62 3.56 -8.77 10.63
CA GLY A 62 3.27 -10.16 10.27
C GLY A 62 2.34 -10.30 9.07
N TYR A 63 2.15 -9.24 8.28
CA TYR A 63 1.38 -9.35 7.04
C TYR A 63 2.15 -10.15 6.01
N THR A 64 1.42 -10.96 5.25
CA THR A 64 1.99 -11.85 4.24
C THR A 64 1.95 -11.16 2.87
N PRO A 65 2.92 -11.47 1.99
CA PRO A 65 2.89 -10.93 0.63
C PRO A 65 1.63 -11.36 -0.12
N ASP A 66 1.12 -12.56 0.13
CA ASP A 66 -0.06 -13.10 -0.56
C ASP A 66 -1.35 -12.43 -0.10
N ALA A 67 -1.49 -12.09 1.18
CA ALA A 67 -2.60 -11.27 1.67
C ALA A 67 -2.63 -9.87 1.03
N LEU A 68 -1.45 -9.25 0.83
CA LEU A 68 -1.36 -7.94 0.16
C LEU A 68 -1.74 -8.02 -1.31
N LYS A 69 -1.34 -9.10 -2.02
CA LYS A 69 -1.75 -9.33 -3.41
C LYS A 69 -3.26 -9.56 -3.50
N MET A 70 -3.81 -10.42 -2.64
CA MET A 70 -5.26 -10.65 -2.56
C MET A 70 -6.05 -9.36 -2.33
N PHE A 71 -5.52 -8.45 -1.51
CA PHE A 71 -6.10 -7.14 -1.28
C PHE A 71 -6.08 -6.27 -2.54
N CYS A 72 -4.95 -6.20 -3.25
CA CYS A 72 -4.85 -5.48 -4.52
C CYS A 72 -5.81 -6.04 -5.58
N ASP A 73 -5.92 -7.36 -5.68
CA ASP A 73 -6.82 -8.03 -6.62
C ASP A 73 -8.30 -7.71 -6.33
N LYS A 74 -8.67 -7.59 -5.04
CA LYS A 74 -10.04 -7.27 -4.62
C LYS A 74 -10.44 -5.83 -4.86
N ILE A 75 -9.53 -4.87 -4.67
CA ILE A 75 -9.82 -3.45 -4.96
C ILE A 75 -9.95 -3.25 -6.47
N GLY A 76 -9.11 -3.94 -7.24
CA GLY A 76 -9.04 -3.78 -8.68
C GLY A 76 -8.43 -2.43 -9.09
N VAL A 77 -8.46 -2.16 -10.40
CA VAL A 77 -7.92 -0.93 -10.98
C VAL A 77 -9.06 -0.03 -11.42
N SER A 78 -9.03 1.22 -10.96
CA SER A 78 -10.01 2.25 -11.33
C SER A 78 -9.30 3.51 -11.80
N LYS A 79 -9.99 4.33 -12.61
CA LYS A 79 -9.53 5.68 -12.96
C LYS A 79 -9.98 6.76 -11.98
N ARG A 80 -10.89 6.42 -11.05
CA ARG A 80 -11.42 7.35 -10.05
C ARG A 80 -10.76 7.10 -8.70
N ASP A 81 -10.34 8.18 -8.05
CA ASP A 81 -9.82 8.12 -6.69
C ASP A 81 -10.91 7.60 -5.73
N GLN A 82 -10.52 6.62 -4.92
CA GLN A 82 -11.38 5.99 -3.93
C GLN A 82 -10.65 5.88 -2.60
N LEU A 83 -11.41 6.05 -1.52
CA LEU A 83 -10.93 5.82 -0.16
C LEU A 83 -11.32 4.40 0.24
N MET A 84 -10.33 3.53 0.43
CA MET A 84 -10.52 2.12 0.75
C MET A 84 -10.45 1.91 2.26
N ASP A 85 -11.34 1.08 2.80
CA ASP A 85 -11.34 0.82 4.23
C ASP A 85 -10.22 -0.14 4.63
N ILE A 86 -9.47 0.20 5.69
CA ILE A 86 -8.43 -0.67 6.27
C ILE A 86 -8.98 -2.03 6.72
N GLN A 87 -10.27 -2.10 7.05
CA GLN A 87 -10.92 -3.37 7.41
C GLN A 87 -10.84 -4.42 6.30
N LEU A 88 -10.90 -4.02 5.02
CA LEU A 88 -10.77 -4.94 3.89
C LEU A 88 -9.37 -5.54 3.83
N LEU A 89 -8.34 -4.73 4.11
CA LEU A 89 -6.95 -5.19 4.19
C LEU A 89 -6.79 -6.19 5.33
N GLU A 90 -7.29 -5.87 6.52
CA GLU A 90 -7.22 -6.78 7.67
C GLU A 90 -7.99 -8.07 7.43
N TRP A 91 -9.13 -8.00 6.73
CA TRP A 91 -9.88 -9.19 6.33
C TRP A 91 -9.03 -10.10 5.42
N CYS A 92 -8.36 -9.55 4.40
CA CYS A 92 -7.49 -10.34 3.51
C CYS A 92 -6.36 -11.05 4.29
N VAL A 93 -5.75 -10.33 5.24
CA VAL A 93 -4.72 -10.90 6.12
C VAL A 93 -5.28 -12.02 7.00
N ARG A 94 -6.47 -11.84 7.59
CA ARG A 94 -7.12 -12.89 8.40
C ARG A 94 -7.43 -14.14 7.57
N GLN A 95 -7.88 -13.98 6.33
CA GLN A 95 -8.17 -15.13 5.45
C GLN A 95 -6.91 -15.92 5.12
N ASP A 96 -5.83 -15.23 4.72
CA ASP A 96 -4.56 -15.88 4.41
C ASP A 96 -3.96 -16.60 5.63
N LEU A 97 -3.93 -15.92 6.78
CA LEU A 97 -3.38 -16.51 7.99
C LEU A 97 -4.22 -17.67 8.50
N ASN A 98 -5.56 -17.64 8.39
CA ASN A 98 -6.40 -18.75 8.84
C ASN A 98 -6.12 -20.06 8.08
N ALA A 99 -5.70 -19.99 6.82
CA ALA A 99 -5.35 -21.18 6.04
C ALA A 99 -3.93 -21.71 6.30
N ARG A 100 -3.02 -20.85 6.78
CA ARG A 100 -1.58 -21.12 6.81
C ARG A 100 -0.97 -21.18 8.21
N SER A 101 -1.55 -20.51 9.20
CA SER A 101 -1.00 -20.43 10.55
C SER A 101 -1.41 -21.63 11.40
N ASN A 102 -0.43 -22.26 12.03
CA ASN A 102 -0.69 -23.29 13.03
C ASN A 102 -1.28 -22.65 14.29
N ARG A 103 -2.24 -23.35 14.92
CA ARG A 103 -2.86 -22.90 16.16
C ARG A 103 -2.10 -23.51 17.35
N TYR A 104 -1.68 -22.64 18.26
CA TYR A 104 -1.03 -23.04 19.50
C TYR A 104 -1.80 -22.42 20.67
N MET A 105 -1.86 -23.12 21.81
CA MET A 105 -2.31 -22.53 23.07
C MET A 105 -1.09 -21.91 23.76
N VAL A 106 -1.22 -20.66 24.20
CA VAL A 106 -0.18 -19.88 24.90
C VAL A 106 -0.72 -19.45 26.25
#